data_AF-A0A957KQA0-F1
#
_entry.id   AF-A0A957KQA0-F1
#
_cell.length_a   1.000
_cell.length_b   1.000
_cell.length_c   1.000
_cell.angle_alpha   90.00
_cell.angle_beta   90.00
_cell.angle_gamma   90.00
#
_symmetry.space_group_name_H-M   'P 1'
#
loop_
_entity.id
_entity.type
_entity.pdbx_description
1 polymer ?
#
loop_
_entity_poly.entity_id
_entity_poly.type
_entity_poly.pdbx_seq_one_letter_code
_entity_poly.pdbx_strand_id
1 'polypeptide(L)'
;DYPGDIDVFEIDLRGGQTVTLTMTSTLVDAYLRLDGTPLSGNVTARDDDSGGGPFGTDAVIVHTPRRDGTYLIIAEDSVGIDVGGYLLTIEREPDER
;
A
#
# COMPACT_ATOMS: atom_id res chain seq x y z
N ASP A 1 1.94 -5.14 -16.10
CA ASP A 1 2.85 -4.05 -16.43
C ASP A 1 2.64 -3.46 -17.81
N TYR A 2 1.84 -2.41 -17.81
CA TYR A 2 1.65 -1.41 -18.87
C TYR A 2 1.32 -0.06 -18.20
N PRO A 3 1.57 1.10 -18.85
CA PRO A 3 1.36 2.40 -18.21
C PRO A 3 -0.05 2.59 -17.65
N GLY A 4 -0.13 3.06 -16.40
CA GLY A 4 -1.38 3.31 -15.69
C GLY A 4 -2.12 2.04 -15.25
N ASP A 5 -1.46 0.88 -15.26
CA ASP A 5 -1.98 -0.28 -14.56
C ASP A 5 -1.91 -0.08 -13.04
N ILE A 6 -2.76 -0.85 -12.37
CA ILE A 6 -2.82 -0.91 -10.92
C ILE A 6 -2.89 -2.39 -10.56
N ASP A 7 -2.20 -2.75 -9.50
CA ASP A 7 -2.36 -4.06 -8.88
C ASP A 7 -3.17 -3.91 -7.60
N VAL A 8 -4.19 -4.75 -7.44
CA VAL A 8 -5.10 -4.70 -6.28
C VAL A 8 -5.01 -6.01 -5.50
N PHE A 9 -4.75 -5.91 -4.20
CA PHE A 9 -4.64 -7.04 -3.28
C PHE A 9 -5.66 -6.89 -2.14
N GLU A 10 -6.37 -7.97 -1.84
CA GLU A 10 -7.24 -8.03 -0.65
C GLU A 10 -6.44 -8.40 0.60
N ILE A 11 -6.73 -7.72 1.71
CA ILE A 11 -6.18 -8.04 3.02
C ILE A 11 -7.26 -7.95 4.11
N ASP A 12 -7.35 -8.99 4.93
CA ASP A 12 -8.15 -8.95 6.16
C ASP A 12 -7.35 -8.28 7.28
N LEU A 13 -7.90 -7.19 7.81
CA LEU A 13 -7.35 -6.46 8.95
C LEU A 13 -8.27 -6.56 10.16
N ARG A 14 -7.66 -6.54 11.36
CA ARG A 14 -8.38 -6.56 12.64
C ARG A 14 -8.39 -5.18 13.28
N GLY A 15 -9.54 -4.79 13.83
CA GLY A 15 -9.70 -3.54 14.55
C GLY A 15 -8.69 -3.42 15.70
N GLY A 16 -7.96 -2.31 15.75
CA GLY A 16 -6.94 -2.04 16.76
C GLY A 16 -5.56 -2.64 16.47
N GLN A 17 -5.40 -3.51 15.46
CA GLN A 17 -4.10 -4.04 15.06
C GLN A 17 -3.38 -3.08 14.10
N THR A 18 -2.18 -2.64 14.42
CA THR A 18 -1.36 -1.85 13.50
C THR A 18 -0.74 -2.73 12.43
N VAL A 19 -0.80 -2.26 11.18
CA VAL A 19 -0.07 -2.84 10.05
C VAL A 19 0.80 -1.80 9.38
N THR A 20 1.95 -2.25 8.88
CA THR A 20 2.84 -1.47 8.03
C THR A 20 2.84 -2.11 6.65
N LEU A 21 2.49 -1.32 5.63
CA LEU A 21 2.52 -1.71 4.22
C LEU A 21 3.66 -0.93 3.57
N THR A 22 4.57 -1.63 2.91
CA THR A 22 5.73 -1.01 2.25
C THR A 22 5.79 -1.45 0.81
N MET A 23 5.86 -0.49 -0.10
CA MET A 23 6.12 -0.72 -1.52
C MET A 23 7.51 -0.17 -1.86
N THR A 24 8.41 -1.03 -2.34
CA THR A 24 9.73 -0.60 -2.78
C THR A 24 9.97 -0.92 -4.25
N SER A 25 10.67 -0.03 -4.95
CA SER A 25 11.07 -0.26 -6.33
C SER A 25 12.31 0.54 -6.73
N THR A 26 13.01 0.03 -7.74
CA THR A 26 14.04 0.78 -8.48
C THR A 26 13.61 1.08 -9.91
N LEU A 27 12.36 0.75 -10.27
CA LEU A 27 11.82 0.82 -11.64
C LEU A 27 10.60 1.74 -11.76
N VAL A 28 9.86 1.96 -10.68
CA VAL A 28 8.69 2.85 -10.62
C VAL A 28 8.81 3.79 -9.43
N ASP A 29 8.13 4.94 -9.52
CA ASP A 29 7.90 5.84 -8.39
C ASP A 29 6.71 5.29 -7.59
N ALA A 30 6.96 4.75 -6.39
CA ALA A 30 5.95 3.95 -5.70
C ALA A 30 4.76 4.82 -5.30
N TYR A 31 3.55 4.33 -5.56
CA TYR A 31 2.35 4.93 -5.02
C TYR A 31 1.46 3.84 -4.42
N LEU A 32 1.31 3.89 -3.10
CA LEU A 32 0.58 2.90 -2.33
C LEU A 32 -0.72 3.52 -1.81
N ARG A 33 -1.84 2.82 -1.98
CA ARG A 33 -3.12 3.15 -1.35
C ARG A 33 -3.66 1.98 -0.53
N LEU A 34 -4.41 2.34 0.50
CA LEU A 34 -5.26 1.44 1.26
C LEU A 34 -6.70 1.97 1.20
N ASP A 35 -7.61 1.15 0.70
CA ASP A 35 -9.04 1.45 0.57
C ASP A 35 -9.88 0.44 1.36
N GLY A 36 -11.10 0.83 1.76
CA GLY A 36 -12.09 -0.12 2.27
C GLY A 36 -12.71 -0.95 1.14
N THR A 37 -13.31 -2.10 1.48
CA THR A 37 -14.12 -2.88 0.54
C THR A 37 -15.61 -2.48 0.58
N PRO A 38 -16.34 -2.45 -0.56
CA PRO A 38 -15.82 -2.56 -1.93
C PRO A 38 -14.99 -1.33 -2.31
N LEU A 39 -14.15 -1.46 -3.34
CA LEU A 39 -13.40 -0.33 -3.89
C LEU A 39 -14.38 0.81 -4.25
N SER A 40 -14.37 1.87 -3.46
CA SER A 40 -15.32 2.98 -3.61
C SER A 40 -14.64 4.32 -3.85
N GLY A 41 -13.32 4.33 -4.07
CA GLY A 41 -12.49 5.53 -4.14
C GLY A 41 -12.39 6.30 -2.81
N ASN A 42 -12.89 5.72 -1.71
CA ASN A 42 -12.70 6.27 -0.37
C ASN A 42 -11.35 5.81 0.17
N VAL A 43 -10.32 6.58 -0.16
CA VAL A 43 -8.95 6.32 0.27
C VAL A 43 -8.85 6.40 1.79
N THR A 44 -8.51 5.27 2.43
CA THR A 44 -8.29 5.19 3.87
C THR A 44 -6.90 5.73 4.24
N ALA A 45 -5.90 5.37 3.44
CA ALA A 45 -4.54 5.89 3.55
C ALA A 45 -3.85 5.82 2.18
N ARG A 46 -2.84 6.67 1.98
CA ARG A 46 -1.97 6.64 0.81
C ARG A 46 -0.61 7.23 1.13
N ASP A 47 0.40 6.81 0.39
CA ASP A 47 1.76 7.31 0.48
C ASP A 47 2.52 7.08 -0.83
N ASP A 48 3.54 7.89 -1.09
CA ASP A 48 4.41 7.81 -2.27
C ASP A 48 5.92 7.78 -1.92
N ASP A 49 6.42 8.74 -1.12
CA ASP A 49 7.87 8.92 -0.92
C ASP A 49 8.36 8.68 0.52
N SER A 50 7.48 8.36 1.48
CA SER A 50 7.87 8.35 2.89
C SER A 50 8.76 7.16 3.29
N GLY A 51 8.84 6.14 2.44
CA GLY A 51 9.69 4.95 2.60
C GLY A 51 11.15 5.16 2.19
N GLY A 52 11.45 6.21 1.42
CA GLY A 52 12.80 6.55 0.99
C GLY A 52 13.31 5.64 -0.13
N GLY A 53 14.22 4.71 0.19
CA GLY A 53 14.88 3.87 -0.82
C GLY A 53 16.01 4.56 -1.59
N PRO A 54 16.62 3.88 -2.59
CA PRO A 54 17.79 4.38 -3.32
C PRO A 54 17.56 5.71 -4.05
N PHE A 55 16.30 6.00 -4.43
CA PHE A 55 15.91 7.20 -5.16
C PHE A 55 15.00 8.14 -4.36
N GLY A 56 14.58 7.75 -3.16
CA GLY A 56 13.64 8.55 -2.36
C GLY A 56 12.17 8.38 -2.73
N THR A 57 11.82 7.32 -3.49
CA THR A 57 10.50 7.08 -4.09
C THR A 57 9.86 5.75 -3.65
N ASP A 58 10.27 5.22 -2.50
CA ASP A 58 9.58 4.08 -1.86
C ASP A 58 8.43 4.60 -0.98
N ALA A 59 7.31 3.86 -0.91
CA ALA A 59 6.11 4.25 -0.18
C ALA A 59 5.88 3.39 1.07
N VAL A 60 5.44 4.00 2.17
CA VAL A 60 5.09 3.33 3.44
C VAL A 60 3.77 3.84 4.00
N ILE A 61 2.84 2.92 4.29
CA ILE A 61 1.61 3.20 5.03
C ILE A 61 1.67 2.48 6.38
N VAL A 62 1.49 3.23 7.47
CA VAL A 62 1.20 2.67 8.80
C VAL A 62 -0.28 2.92 9.13
N HIS A 63 -1.05 1.86 9.36
CA HIS A 63 -2.49 1.96 9.59
C HIS A 63 -2.97 1.08 10.74
N THR A 64 -3.86 1.63 11.58
CA THR A 64 -4.58 0.89 12.62
C THR A 64 -6.10 1.01 12.33
N PRO A 65 -6.75 -0.02 11.78
CA PRO A 65 -8.17 0.04 11.44
C PRO A 65 -9.00 0.07 12.72
N ARG A 66 -10.18 0.67 12.65
CA ARG A 66 -11.09 0.78 13.82
C ARG A 66 -11.95 -0.46 14.03
N ARG A 67 -12.10 -1.30 13.02
CA ARG A 67 -12.97 -2.47 12.99
C ARG A 67 -12.32 -3.54 12.14
N ASP A 68 -12.71 -4.78 12.39
CA ASP A 68 -12.38 -5.90 11.52
C ASP A 68 -13.01 -5.68 10.15
N GLY A 69 -12.30 -6.08 9.10
CA GLY A 69 -12.82 -6.04 7.73
C GLY A 69 -11.76 -6.35 6.69
N THR A 70 -12.24 -6.55 5.47
CA THR A 70 -11.38 -6.69 4.28
C THR A 70 -11.11 -5.30 3.71
N TYR A 71 -9.84 -5.05 3.42
CA TYR A 71 -9.32 -3.83 2.82
C TYR A 71 -8.63 -4.17 1.50
N LEU A 72 -8.43 -3.16 0.67
CA LEU A 72 -7.77 -3.27 -0.61
C LEU A 72 -6.47 -2.48 -0.57
N ILE A 73 -5.36 -3.14 -0.86
CA ILE A 73 -4.06 -2.51 -1.12
C ILE A 73 -3.98 -2.28 -2.62
N ILE A 74 -3.72 -1.05 -3.03
CA ILE A 74 -3.51 -0.70 -4.44
C ILE A 74 -2.09 -0.21 -4.61
N ALA A 75 -1.31 -0.91 -5.43
CA ALA A 75 0.04 -0.55 -5.82
C ALA A 75 0.02 -0.04 -7.27
N GLU A 76 0.59 1.13 -7.50
CA GLU A 76 0.69 1.76 -8.82
C GLU A 76 1.93 2.65 -8.89
N ASP A 77 2.28 3.10 -10.10
CA ASP A 77 3.25 4.18 -10.30
C ASP A 77 2.61 5.54 -10.01
N SER A 78 3.33 6.43 -9.30
CA SER A 78 2.85 7.76 -8.88
C SER A 78 2.43 8.65 -10.05
N VAL A 79 3.12 8.52 -11.19
CA VAL A 79 2.86 9.31 -12.40
C VAL A 79 1.98 8.57 -13.42
N GLY A 80 1.84 7.25 -13.26
CA GLY A 80 1.09 6.35 -14.14
C GLY A 80 1.74 6.14 -15.51
N ILE A 81 3.05 6.39 -15.64
CA ILE A 81 3.79 6.25 -16.91
C ILE A 81 4.95 5.28 -16.83
N ASP A 82 5.53 5.11 -15.64
CA ASP A 82 6.59 4.13 -15.44
C ASP A 82 5.98 2.73 -15.33
N VAL A 83 6.79 1.74 -15.71
CA VAL A 83 6.36 0.34 -15.84
C VAL A 83 7.48 -0.51 -15.28
N GLY A 84 7.18 -1.35 -14.30
CA GLY A 84 8.17 -2.21 -13.71
C GLY A 84 7.73 -2.87 -12.42
N GLY A 85 8.47 -3.93 -12.06
CA GLY A 85 8.21 -4.66 -10.84
C GLY A 85 8.50 -3.84 -9.58
N TYR A 86 7.82 -4.21 -8.51
CA TYR A 86 8.00 -3.71 -7.16
C TYR A 86 7.95 -4.87 -6.16
N LEU A 87 8.34 -4.61 -4.91
CA LEU A 87 8.11 -5.50 -3.79
C LEU A 87 7.09 -4.86 -2.85
N LEU A 88 5.99 -5.57 -2.59
CA LEU A 88 5.03 -5.22 -1.56
C LEU A 88 5.25 -6.11 -0.33
N THR A 89 5.52 -5.49 0.82
CA THR A 89 5.67 -6.16 2.11
C THR A 89 4.57 -5.72 3.06
N ILE A 90 4.08 -6.68 3.86
CA ILE A 90 3.02 -6.47 4.84
C ILE A 90 3.54 -6.97 6.18
N GLU A 91 3.70 -6.05 7.13
CA GLU A 91 4.08 -6.35 8.50
C GLU A 91 2.90 -6.07 9.42
N ARG A 92 2.65 -6.98 10.35
CA ARG A 92 1.56 -6.85 11.33
C ARG A 92 2.19 -6.84 12.71
N GLU A 93 1.82 -5.86 13.53
CA GLU A 93 2.21 -5.91 14.93
C GLU A 93 1.61 -7.17 15.59
N PRO A 94 2.37 -7.86 16.44
CA PRO A 94 1.83 -8.99 17.19
C PRO A 94 0.64 -8.54 18.03
N ASP A 95 -0.41 -9.36 18.10
CA ASP A 95 -1.50 -9.13 19.06
C ASP A 95 -0.91 -9.09 20.49
N GLU A 96 -1.18 -8.02 21.25
CA GLU A 96 -0.89 -8.02 22.69
C GLU A 96 -1.69 -9.17 23.35
N ARG A 97 -0.98 -10.11 23.98
CA ARG A 97 -1.57 -11.31 24.60
C ARG A 97 -2.36 -11.02 25.87
#